data_AF-A0A2R6BZ75-F1
#
_entry.id   AF-A0A2R6BZ75-F1
#
_cell.length_a   1.000
_cell.length_b   1.000
_cell.length_c   1.000
_cell.angle_alpha   90.00
_cell.angle_beta   90.00
_cell.angle_gamma   90.00
#
_symmetry.space_group_name_H-M   'P 1'
#
loop_
_entity.id
_entity.type
_entity.pdbx_description
1 polymer ?
#
loop_
_entity_poly.entity_id
_entity_poly.type
_entity_poly.pdbx_seq_one_letter_code
_entity_poly.pdbx_strand_id
1 'polypeptide(L)'
;RALKELRNYGSLFIGKQTPVVFSDMLLGPNHVLPTGGASRFTGGLSVGSFLKVVTYQRVIGVPTSRRIARLAAAQSRLEGLEGHARSAEKRAQPQPPTTEARGKGNHAEKR
;
A
#
# COMPACT_ATOMS: atom_id res chain seq x y z
N ARG A 1 -1.52 -33.07 -9.23
CA ARG A 1 -0.87 -32.48 -10.43
C ARG A 1 -1.40 -31.06 -10.69
N ALA A 2 -2.71 -30.87 -10.89
CA ALA A 2 -3.31 -29.55 -11.14
C ALA A 2 -2.90 -28.46 -10.12
N LEU A 3 -2.96 -28.74 -8.81
CA LEU A 3 -2.53 -27.80 -7.76
C LEU A 3 -1.04 -27.39 -7.82
N LYS A 4 -0.19 -28.17 -8.49
CA LYS A 4 1.24 -27.84 -8.67
C LYS A 4 1.50 -27.03 -9.95
N GLU A 5 0.61 -27.15 -10.95
CA GLU A 5 0.81 -26.62 -12.31
C GLU A 5 -0.04 -25.38 -12.60
N LEU A 6 -1.27 -25.32 -12.08
CA LEU A 6 -2.17 -24.20 -12.30
C LEU A 6 -1.74 -22.99 -11.47
N ARG A 7 -1.66 -21.82 -12.13
CA ARG A 7 -1.27 -20.55 -11.52
C ARG A 7 -2.37 -19.49 -11.53
N ASN A 8 -3.32 -19.58 -12.46
CA ASN A 8 -4.35 -18.57 -12.68
C ASN A 8 -5.74 -19.24 -12.76
N TYR A 9 -6.55 -19.12 -11.71
CA TYR A 9 -7.93 -19.61 -11.66
C TYR A 9 -8.75 -18.73 -10.72
N GLY A 10 -10.06 -18.57 -10.99
CA GLY A 10 -10.98 -17.88 -10.08
C GLY A 10 -11.33 -18.76 -8.88
N SER A 11 -11.81 -19.97 -9.16
CA SER A 11 -12.05 -21.03 -8.18
C SER A 11 -11.73 -22.39 -8.83
N LEU A 12 -11.35 -23.39 -8.03
CA LEU A 12 -10.97 -24.72 -8.51
C LEU A 12 -11.80 -25.79 -7.83
N PHE A 13 -12.43 -26.65 -8.62
CA PHE A 13 -13.29 -27.74 -8.17
C PHE A 13 -12.55 -29.06 -8.35
N ILE A 14 -12.29 -29.78 -7.25
CA ILE A 14 -11.37 -30.92 -7.23
C ILE A 14 -12.10 -32.21 -6.86
N GLY A 15 -12.23 -33.12 -7.85
CA GLY A 15 -12.83 -34.44 -7.65
C GLY A 15 -14.29 -34.52 -8.11
N LYS A 16 -14.78 -35.74 -8.32
CA LYS A 16 -16.13 -36.01 -8.88
C LYS A 16 -17.29 -35.54 -7.98
N GLN A 17 -17.03 -35.37 -6.69
CA GLN A 17 -18.03 -35.01 -5.68
C GLN A 17 -18.07 -33.50 -5.36
N THR A 18 -17.42 -32.67 -6.17
CA THR A 18 -17.32 -31.22 -5.96
C THR A 18 -17.93 -30.46 -7.14
N PRO A 19 -19.25 -30.59 -7.40
CA PRO A 19 -19.91 -29.86 -8.47
C PRO A 19 -19.93 -28.36 -8.19
N VAL A 20 -20.00 -27.57 -9.27
CA VAL A 20 -20.00 -26.09 -9.23
C VAL A 20 -21.10 -25.53 -8.35
N VAL A 21 -22.30 -26.12 -8.42
CA VAL A 21 -23.48 -25.70 -7.65
C VAL A 21 -23.23 -25.62 -6.14
N PHE A 22 -22.34 -26.45 -5.59
CA PHE A 22 -22.02 -26.37 -4.16
C PHE A 22 -21.32 -25.05 -3.82
N SER A 23 -20.38 -24.58 -4.65
CA SER A 23 -19.71 -23.29 -4.43
C SER A 23 -20.61 -22.10 -4.73
N ASP A 24 -21.53 -22.23 -5.68
CA ASP A 24 -22.40 -21.12 -6.02
C ASP A 24 -23.46 -20.87 -4.93
N MET A 25 -23.85 -21.91 -4.20
CA MET A 25 -25.01 -21.88 -3.31
C MET A 25 -24.69 -22.02 -1.82
N LEU A 26 -23.64 -22.76 -1.43
CA LEU A 26 -23.48 -23.21 -0.05
C LEU A 26 -22.05 -23.14 0.51
N LEU A 27 -21.06 -23.56 -0.27
CA LEU A 27 -19.68 -23.59 0.22
C LEU A 27 -19.15 -22.16 0.38
N GLY A 28 -18.22 -21.99 1.31
CA GLY A 28 -17.65 -20.68 1.66
C GLY A 28 -16.92 -19.88 0.56
N PRO A 29 -16.36 -20.46 -0.52
CA PRO A 29 -15.77 -19.64 -1.59
C PRO A 29 -16.79 -18.71 -2.25
N ASN A 30 -16.34 -17.53 -2.64
CA ASN A 30 -17.20 -16.56 -3.31
C ASN A 30 -17.38 -16.91 -4.80
N HIS A 31 -18.61 -16.87 -5.31
CA HIS A 31 -18.90 -17.16 -6.73
C HIS A 31 -18.72 -15.96 -7.68
N VAL A 32 -18.44 -14.76 -7.15
CA VAL A 32 -18.10 -13.58 -7.95
C VAL A 32 -16.62 -13.68 -8.32
N LEU A 33 -16.36 -14.24 -9.50
CA LEU A 33 -15.01 -14.63 -9.95
C LEU A 33 -14.54 -13.80 -11.16
N PRO A 34 -13.22 -13.64 -11.34
CA PRO A 34 -12.66 -12.97 -12.50
C PRO A 34 -12.91 -13.75 -13.80
N THR A 35 -13.42 -13.05 -14.82
CA THR A 35 -13.63 -13.57 -16.18
C THR A 35 -12.68 -12.86 -17.18
N GLY A 36 -12.72 -13.23 -18.47
CA GLY A 36 -11.89 -12.57 -19.50
C GLY A 36 -10.37 -12.70 -19.30
N GLY A 37 -9.91 -13.70 -18.54
CA GLY A 37 -8.49 -13.89 -18.21
C GLY A 37 -7.97 -13.04 -17.04
N ALA A 38 -8.85 -12.33 -16.34
CA ALA A 38 -8.46 -11.48 -15.20
C ALA A 38 -7.86 -12.26 -14.02
N SER A 39 -8.05 -13.58 -13.96
CA SER A 39 -7.39 -14.47 -12.97
C SER A 39 -5.85 -14.41 -13.01
N ARG A 40 -5.26 -13.79 -14.05
CA ARG A 40 -3.82 -13.53 -14.17
C ARG A 40 -3.31 -12.41 -13.28
N PHE A 41 -4.17 -11.50 -12.82
CA PHE A 41 -3.78 -10.32 -12.04
C PHE A 41 -4.73 -10.00 -10.88
N THR A 42 -5.87 -10.67 -10.76
CA THR A 42 -6.77 -10.56 -9.60
C THR A 42 -7.39 -11.91 -9.22
N GLY A 43 -7.78 -12.06 -7.95
CA GLY A 43 -8.57 -13.19 -7.47
C GLY A 43 -10.08 -12.95 -7.54
N GLY A 44 -10.86 -13.93 -7.05
CA GLY A 44 -12.29 -13.76 -6.77
C GLY A 44 -12.57 -12.69 -5.70
N LEU A 45 -13.82 -12.25 -5.64
CA LEU A 45 -14.28 -11.29 -4.63
C LEU A 45 -13.99 -11.83 -3.22
N SER A 46 -13.40 -10.99 -2.38
CA SER A 46 -13.04 -11.36 -1.01
C SER A 46 -13.25 -10.17 -0.07
N VAL A 47 -13.10 -10.39 1.23
CA VAL A 47 -13.10 -9.29 2.22
C VAL A 47 -12.07 -8.22 1.85
N GLY A 48 -10.92 -8.62 1.31
CA GLY A 48 -9.88 -7.69 0.85
C GLY A 48 -10.36 -6.70 -0.22
N SER A 49 -11.36 -7.07 -1.03
CA SER A 49 -11.98 -6.18 -2.03
C SER A 49 -12.78 -5.04 -1.42
N PHE A 50 -13.17 -5.14 -0.14
CA PHE A 50 -13.91 -4.12 0.60
C PHE A 50 -13.02 -3.34 1.57
N LEU A 51 -11.74 -3.71 1.69
CA LEU A 51 -10.76 -2.99 2.50
C LEU A 51 -10.00 -1.97 1.67
N LYS A 52 -9.66 -0.83 2.27
CA LYS A 52 -8.72 0.12 1.71
C LYS A 52 -7.36 -0.06 2.37
N VAL A 53 -6.35 -0.46 1.60
CA VAL A 53 -4.96 -0.48 2.08
C VAL A 53 -4.44 0.95 2.13
N VAL A 54 -4.15 1.46 3.33
CA VAL A 54 -3.61 2.82 3.55
C VAL A 54 -2.24 2.70 4.21
N THR A 55 -1.24 3.37 3.64
CA THR A 55 0.13 3.40 4.17
C THR A 55 0.42 4.75 4.82
N TYR A 56 1.10 4.75 5.96
CA TYR A 56 1.61 5.96 6.61
C TYR A 56 3.08 5.80 6.96
N GLN A 57 3.80 6.92 7.05
CA GLN A 57 5.21 6.95 7.39
C GLN A 57 5.49 8.12 8.33
N ARG A 58 6.36 7.88 9.32
CA ARG A 58 6.79 8.89 10.28
C ARG A 58 8.31 8.79 10.45
N VAL A 59 9.01 9.89 10.16
CA VAL A 59 10.44 10.00 10.42
C VAL A 59 10.63 10.59 11.81
N ILE A 60 11.29 9.85 12.69
CA ILE A 60 11.61 10.28 14.06
C ILE A 60 13.07 10.73 14.12
N GLY A 61 13.29 11.93 14.68
CA GLY A 61 14.60 12.50 14.91
C GLY A 61 15.12 13.35 13.75
N VAL A 62 15.57 14.55 14.08
CA VAL A 62 16.20 15.49 13.13
C VAL A 62 17.44 14.89 12.44
N PRO A 63 18.34 14.15 13.13
CA PRO A 63 19.49 13.53 12.46
C PRO A 63 19.07 12.52 11.38
N THR A 64 18.06 11.70 11.66
CA THR A 64 17.50 10.73 10.71
C THR A 64 16.87 11.43 9.52
N SER A 65 16.05 12.46 9.76
CA SER A 65 15.43 13.26 8.69
C SER A 65 16.47 13.89 7.78
N ARG A 66 17.55 14.47 8.34
CA ARG A 66 18.66 15.04 7.57
C ARG A 66 19.39 13.99 6.74
N ARG A 67 19.65 12.81 7.31
CA ARG A 67 20.33 11.72 6.58
C ARG A 67 19.52 11.26 5.37
N ILE A 68 18.23 10.98 5.55
CA ILE A 68 17.34 10.54 4.46
C ILE A 68 17.18 11.67 3.43
N ALA A 69 17.06 12.92 3.87
CA ALA A 69 16.93 14.07 3.00
C ALA A 69 18.12 14.22 2.02
N ARG A 70 19.36 13.98 2.47
CA ARG A 70 20.54 14.03 1.58
C ARG A 70 20.48 12.96 0.49
N LEU A 71 20.09 11.74 0.85
CA LEU A 71 19.96 10.63 -0.10
C LEU A 71 18.82 10.89 -1.10
N ALA A 72 17.67 11.36 -0.61
CA ALA A 72 16.52 11.71 -1.44
C ALA A 72 16.84 12.85 -2.42
N ALA A 73 17.61 13.85 -2.00
CA ALA A 73 18.04 14.93 -2.87
C ALA A 73 18.94 14.43 -4.02
N ALA A 74 19.92 13.58 -3.70
CA ALA A 74 20.81 12.98 -4.70
C ALA A 74 20.03 12.13 -5.71
N GLN A 75 19.15 11.23 -5.24
CA GLN A 75 18.30 10.41 -6.10
C GLN A 75 17.40 11.27 -6.99
N SER A 76 16.78 12.31 -6.42
CA SER A 76 15.90 13.21 -7.18
C SER A 76 16.65 13.94 -8.30
N ARG A 77 17.93 14.29 -8.11
CA ARG A 77 18.75 14.89 -9.17
C ARG A 77 19.09 13.90 -10.28
N LEU A 78 19.37 12.64 -9.94
CA LEU A 78 19.59 11.57 -10.94
C LEU A 78 18.35 11.30 -11.79
N GLU A 79 17.16 11.45 -11.22
CA GLU A 79 15.88 11.29 -11.91
C GLU A 79 15.40 12.56 -12.65
N GLY A 80 16.15 13.68 -12.56
CA GLY A 80 15.75 14.96 -13.18
C GLY A 80 14.61 15.70 -12.46
N LEU A 81 14.32 15.36 -11.19
CA LEU A 81 13.21 15.89 -10.39
C LEU A 81 13.65 17.03 -9.45
N GLU A 82 13.94 18.21 -10.00
CA GLU A 82 14.50 19.34 -9.25
C GLU A 82 13.63 19.80 -8.06
N GLY A 83 12.30 19.80 -8.21
CA GLY A 83 11.38 20.17 -7.13
C GLY A 83 11.47 19.23 -5.91
N HIS A 84 11.65 17.92 -6.17
CA HIS A 84 11.85 16.92 -5.11
C HIS A 84 13.20 17.12 -4.42
N ALA A 85 14.26 17.36 -5.20
CA ALA A 85 15.60 17.61 -4.67
C ALA A 85 15.62 18.80 -3.70
N ARG A 86 15.05 19.94 -4.13
CA ARG A 86 14.97 21.15 -3.30
C ARG A 86 14.12 20.94 -2.04
N SER A 87 13.02 20.20 -2.14
CA SER A 87 12.18 19.88 -0.98
C SER A 87 12.94 19.05 0.08
N ALA A 88 13.76 18.09 -0.38
CA ALA A 88 14.60 17.30 0.49
C ALA A 88 15.75 18.15 1.10
N GLU A 89 16.44 18.95 0.31
CA GLU A 89 17.55 19.82 0.76
C GLU A 89 17.13 20.78 1.88
N LYS A 90 15.91 21.35 1.82
CA LYS A 90 15.34 22.17 2.90
C LYS A 90 15.35 21.48 4.28
N ARG A 91 15.30 20.14 4.30
CA ARG A 91 15.34 19.33 5.53
C ARG A 91 16.74 18.79 5.85
N ALA A 92 17.65 18.82 4.87
CA ALA A 92 19.06 18.44 5.06
C ALA A 92 19.88 19.55 5.74
N GLN A 93 19.45 20.80 5.59
CA GLN A 93 20.10 21.96 6.20
C GLN A 93 19.87 22.01 7.73
N PRO A 94 20.81 22.57 8.51
CA PRO A 94 20.55 22.96 9.89
C PRO A 94 19.41 23.99 9.90
N GLN A 95 18.35 23.74 10.66
CA GLN A 95 17.35 24.80 10.87
C GLN A 95 17.95 25.83 11.82
N PRO A 96 17.75 27.13 11.56
CA PRO A 96 18.11 28.15 12.52
C PRO A 96 17.37 27.89 13.85
N PRO A 97 17.94 28.27 15.00
CA PRO A 97 17.26 28.12 16.27
C PRO A 97 15.91 28.86 16.19
N THR A 98 14.82 28.11 16.36
CA THR A 98 13.48 28.68 16.43
C THR A 98 13.39 29.55 17.66
N THR A 99 13.20 30.86 17.48
CA THR A 99 12.80 31.76 18.55
C THR A 99 11.40 31.35 18.98
N GLU A 100 11.27 30.76 20.16
CA GLU A 100 9.97 30.39 20.73
C GLU A 100 9.11 31.65 20.90
N ALA A 101 7.98 31.71 20.19
CA ALA A 101 6.92 32.65 20.52
C ALA A 101 5.53 32.04 20.26
N ARG A 102 4.90 31.66 21.37
CA ARG A 102 3.47 31.77 21.70
C ARG A 102 2.45 31.03 20.82
N GLY A 103 1.83 30.01 21.43
CA GLY A 103 0.49 29.57 21.07
C GLY A 103 0.12 28.22 21.69
N LYS A 104 -0.28 28.19 22.96
CA LYS A 104 -1.05 27.07 23.52
C LYS A 104 -2.39 27.00 22.78
N GLY A 105 -2.52 26.11 21.81
CA GLY A 105 -3.77 25.81 21.11
C GLY A 105 -4.29 24.44 21.53
N ASN A 106 -5.39 24.43 22.29
CA ASN A 106 -6.14 23.23 22.65
C ASN A 106 -6.44 22.37 21.40
N HIS A 107 -5.97 21.13 21.39
CA HIS A 107 -6.53 20.10 20.51
C HIS A 107 -7.63 19.37 21.26
N ALA A 108 -8.86 19.85 21.07
CA ALA A 108 -10.04 19.03 21.21
C ALA A 108 -10.06 18.04 20.05
N GLU A 109 -9.79 16.78 20.35
CA GLU A 109 -9.95 15.65 19.45
C GLU A 109 -11.45 15.51 19.12
N LYS A 110 -11.82 15.74 17.86
CA LYS A 110 -13.15 15.43 17.34
C LYS A 110 -13.03 14.43 16.19
N ARG A 111 -13.52 13.23 16.52
CA ARG A 111 -14.09 12.17 15.68
C ARG A 111 -13.14 11.31 14.87
#